data_AF-A0A510E112-F1
#
_entry.id   AF-A0A510E112-F1
#
_cell.length_a   1.000
_cell.length_b   1.000
_cell.length_c   1.000
_cell.angle_alpha   90.00
_cell.angle_beta   90.00
_cell.angle_gamma   90.00
#
_symmetry.space_group_name_H-M   'P 1'
#
loop_
_entity.id
_entity.type
_entity.pdbx_description
1 polymer ?
#
loop_
_entity_poly.entity_id
_entity_poly.type
_entity_poly.pdbx_seq_one_letter_code
_entity_poly.pdbx_strand_id
1 'polypeptide(L)'
;MLIENFIKCLGKAIEVKRVNELEWDFKIREEIMLKGKVRVVISVIETVEIIFRNPDGYGKVELNQGKIHSIDYKGILQSKYKRRIEECAPILIEGLKTV
;
A
#
# COMPACT_ATOMS: atom_id res chain seq x y z
N MET A 1 -7.47 6.14 -8.33
CA MET A 1 -6.23 6.94 -8.48
C MET A 1 -5.33 6.89 -7.24
N LEU A 2 -5.79 7.16 -6.02
CA LEU A 2 -4.91 7.20 -4.83
C LEU A 2 -4.17 5.90 -4.55
N ILE A 3 -4.87 4.77 -4.51
CA ILE A 3 -4.25 3.46 -4.27
C ILE A 3 -3.25 3.11 -5.38
N GLU A 4 -3.56 3.42 -6.64
CA GLU A 4 -2.65 3.18 -7.75
C GLU A 4 -1.40 4.07 -7.66
N ASN A 5 -1.55 5.33 -7.23
CA ASN A 5 -0.43 6.24 -7.01
C ASN A 5 0.44 5.77 -5.85
N PHE A 6 -0.18 5.30 -4.77
CA PHE A 6 0.51 4.67 -3.65
C PHE A 6 1.31 3.43 -4.12
N ILE A 7 0.70 2.52 -4.88
CA ILE A 7 1.39 1.34 -5.44
C ILE A 7 2.57 1.75 -6.34
N LYS A 8 2.39 2.77 -7.19
CA LYS A 8 3.45 3.31 -8.05
C LYS A 8 4.59 3.98 -7.26
N CYS A 9 4.31 4.48 -6.05
CA CYS A 9 5.34 4.99 -5.15
C CYS A 9 6.14 3.87 -4.48
N LEU A 10 5.52 2.72 -4.17
CA LEU A 10 6.20 1.58 -3.56
C LEU A 10 7.32 0.99 -4.43
N GLY A 11 7.25 1.20 -5.75
CA GLY A 11 8.28 0.83 -6.70
C GLY A 11 7.83 0.96 -8.16
N LYS A 12 8.69 0.57 -9.11
CA LYS A 12 8.35 0.68 -10.54
C LYS A 12 7.21 -0.27 -10.91
N ALA A 13 6.00 0.26 -11.05
CA ALA A 13 4.83 -0.52 -11.43
C ALA A 13 4.97 -1.13 -12.83
N ILE A 14 4.86 -2.46 -12.89
CA ILE A 14 4.77 -3.24 -14.13
C ILE A 14 3.31 -3.52 -14.44
N GLU A 15 2.52 -3.81 -13.41
CA GLU A 15 1.10 -4.09 -13.52
C GLU A 15 0.39 -3.60 -12.27
N VAL A 16 -0.74 -2.93 -12.45
CA VAL A 16 -1.70 -2.62 -11.38
C VAL A 16 -3.07 -2.90 -11.95
N LYS A 17 -3.77 -3.87 -11.37
CA LYS A 17 -5.07 -4.32 -11.83
C LYS A 17 -6.08 -4.15 -10.71
N ARG A 18 -7.10 -3.32 -10.93
CA ARG A 18 -8.23 -3.22 -10.02
C ARG A 18 -9.04 -4.52 -10.08
N VAL A 19 -9.18 -5.21 -8.95
CA VAL A 19 -9.95 -6.44 -8.82
C VAL A 19 -11.41 -6.11 -8.50
N ASN A 20 -11.63 -5.16 -7.59
CA ASN A 20 -12.95 -4.62 -7.24
C ASN A 20 -12.81 -3.19 -6.70
N GLU A 21 -13.85 -2.67 -6.05
CA GLU A 21 -13.84 -1.30 -5.55
C GLU A 21 -12.76 -1.01 -4.50
N LEU A 22 -12.36 -2.03 -3.73
CA LEU A 22 -11.50 -1.95 -2.55
C LEU A 22 -10.26 -2.85 -2.64
N GLU A 23 -10.03 -3.56 -3.75
CA GLU A 23 -8.90 -4.49 -3.93
C GLU A 23 -8.21 -4.29 -5.29
N TRP A 24 -6.88 -4.28 -5.26
CA TRP A 24 -6.00 -4.19 -6.43
C TRP A 24 -4.91 -5.24 -6.34
N ASP A 25 -4.70 -5.99 -7.41
CA ASP A 25 -3.49 -6.78 -7.60
C ASP A 25 -2.39 -5.89 -8.18
N PHE A 26 -1.14 -6.12 -7.76
CA PHE A 26 0.00 -5.38 -8.27
C PHE A 26 1.22 -6.26 -8.53
N LYS A 27 2.04 -5.78 -9.46
CA LYS A 27 3.38 -6.28 -9.74
C LYS A 27 4.31 -5.09 -9.93
N ILE A 28 5.32 -4.98 -9.07
CA ILE A 28 6.32 -3.90 -9.11
C ILE A 28 7.72 -4.50 -9.30
N ARG A 29 8.56 -3.81 -10.07
CA ARG A 29 9.95 -4.18 -10.32
C ARG A 29 10.86 -3.32 -9.47
N GLU A 30 11.67 -3.98 -8.65
CA GLU A 30 12.83 -3.40 -7.96
C GLU A 30 14.06 -4.25 -8.31
N GLU A 31 14.96 -4.47 -7.35
CA GLU A 31 16.02 -5.49 -7.41
C GLU A 31 15.44 -6.89 -7.70
N ILE A 32 14.25 -7.18 -7.15
CA ILE A 32 13.47 -8.38 -7.43
C ILE A 32 12.06 -8.02 -7.91
N MET A 33 11.39 -8.98 -8.54
CA MET A 33 9.97 -8.83 -8.90
C MET A 33 9.11 -9.06 -7.66
N LEU A 34 8.35 -8.04 -7.28
CA LEU A 34 7.41 -8.14 -6.16
C LEU A 34 5.99 -8.24 -6.69
N LYS A 35 5.22 -9.15 -6.11
CA LYS A 35 3.82 -9.37 -6.47
C LYS A 35 2.98 -9.38 -5.21
N GLY A 36 1.79 -8.81 -5.29
CA GLY A 36 0.92 -8.73 -4.15
C GLY A 36 -0.43 -8.15 -4.48
N LYS A 37 -1.15 -7.80 -3.43
CA LYS A 37 -2.37 -7.01 -3.53
C LYS A 37 -2.44 -5.95 -2.45
N VAL A 38 -3.16 -4.88 -2.76
CA VAL A 38 -3.58 -3.88 -1.79
C VAL A 38 -5.08 -4.01 -1.59
N ARG A 39 -5.52 -4.00 -0.33
CA ARG A 39 -6.92 -4.02 0.06
C ARG A 39 -7.23 -2.86 0.99
N VAL A 40 -8.35 -2.20 0.78
CA VAL A 40 -8.90 -1.20 1.70
C VAL A 40 -9.98 -1.87 2.55
N VAL A 41 -9.85 -1.78 3.86
CA VAL A 41 -10.83 -2.23 4.84
C VAL A 41 -11.43 -0.99 5.50
N ILE A 42 -12.71 -0.74 5.23
CA ILE A 42 -13.44 0.42 5.76
C ILE A 42 -14.05 0.02 7.11
N SER A 43 -13.63 0.70 8.17
CA SER A 43 -14.18 0.54 9.52
C SER A 43 -14.12 1.90 10.23
N VAL A 44 -14.25 1.93 11.57
CA VAL A 44 -14.00 3.15 12.37
C VAL A 44 -12.61 3.74 12.07
N ILE A 45 -11.63 2.86 11.81
CA ILE A 45 -10.31 3.20 11.28
C ILE A 45 -10.22 2.61 9.88
N GLU A 46 -9.97 3.44 8.88
CA GLU A 46 -9.72 2.99 7.53
C GLU A 46 -8.35 2.32 7.46
N THR A 47 -8.28 1.10 6.95
CA THR A 47 -7.04 0.34 6.87
C THR A 47 -6.68 0.04 5.43
N VAL A 48 -5.47 0.38 5.01
CA VAL A 48 -4.88 -0.06 3.75
C VAL A 48 -3.91 -1.20 4.02
N GLU A 49 -4.31 -2.41 3.68
CA GLU A 49 -3.49 -3.62 3.80
C GLU A 49 -2.69 -3.83 2.52
N ILE A 50 -1.38 -4.11 2.66
CA ILE A 50 -0.49 -4.48 1.55
C ILE A 50 -0.01 -5.92 1.77
N ILE A 51 -0.42 -6.84 0.90
CA ILE A 51 -0.10 -8.26 1.00
C ILE A 51 0.87 -8.61 -0.14
N PHE A 52 2.15 -8.77 0.17
CA PHE A 52 3.15 -9.32 -0.75
C PHE A 52 3.10 -10.85 -0.70
N ARG A 53 2.96 -11.49 -1.87
CA ARG A 53 2.93 -12.96 -2.03
C ARG A 53 4.24 -13.54 -2.54
N ASN A 54 5.16 -12.69 -2.97
CA ASN A 54 6.49 -13.09 -3.42
C ASN A 54 7.43 -11.87 -3.43
N PRO A 55 8.45 -11.81 -2.56
CA PRO A 55 8.58 -12.60 -1.33
C PRO A 55 7.45 -12.25 -0.36
N ASP A 56 7.17 -13.13 0.59
CA ASP A 56 6.05 -12.94 1.52
C ASP A 56 6.29 -11.76 2.46
N GLY A 57 5.24 -10.97 2.64
CA GLY A 57 5.23 -9.85 3.57
C GLY A 57 3.84 -9.22 3.68
N TYR A 58 3.58 -8.62 4.83
CA TYR A 58 2.32 -7.97 5.14
C TYR A 58 2.60 -6.58 5.71
N GLY A 59 2.01 -5.58 5.07
CA GLY A 59 2.02 -4.18 5.49
C GLY A 59 0.61 -3.70 5.81
N LYS A 60 0.53 -2.69 6.66
CA LYS A 60 -0.72 -2.05 7.06
C LYS A 60 -0.47 -0.55 7.23
N VAL A 61 -1.36 0.27 6.68
CA VAL A 61 -1.45 1.71 6.99
C VAL A 61 -2.83 1.96 7.56
N GLU A 62 -2.89 2.42 8.81
CA GLU A 62 -4.14 2.82 9.46
C GLU A 62 -4.34 4.33 9.31
N LEU A 63 -5.52 4.71 8.86
CA LEU A 63 -5.93 6.09 8.65
C LEU A 63 -7.13 6.39 9.55
N ASN A 64 -7.07 7.51 10.25
CA ASN A 64 -8.17 8.02 11.05
C ASN A 64 -8.35 9.51 10.74
N GLN A 65 -9.54 9.88 10.25
CA GLN A 65 -9.92 11.27 9.94
C GLN A 65 -8.87 12.03 9.10
N GLY A 66 -8.39 11.39 8.02
CA GLY A 66 -7.40 12.00 7.13
C GLY A 66 -6.01 12.17 7.76
N LYS A 67 -5.68 11.39 8.79
CA LYS A 67 -4.33 11.29 9.36
C LYS A 67 -3.89 9.84 9.40
N ILE A 68 -2.59 9.61 9.21
CA ILE A 68 -1.98 8.30 9.47
C ILE A 68 -1.93 8.12 10.99
N HIS A 69 -2.56 7.04 11.46
CA HIS A 69 -2.53 6.61 12.85
C HIS A 69 -1.35 5.67 13.12
N SER A 70 -1.15 4.67 12.25
CA SER A 70 -0.08 3.70 12.37
C SER A 70 0.38 3.18 11.00
N ILE A 71 1.64 2.75 10.93
CA ILE A 71 2.22 2.07 9.77
C ILE A 71 3.03 0.89 10.27
N ASP A 72 2.70 -0.29 9.76
CA ASP A 72 3.39 -1.53 10.08
C ASP A 72 3.77 -2.29 8.82
N TYR A 73 4.87 -3.03 8.91
CA TYR A 73 5.26 -4.02 7.92
C TYR A 73 6.07 -5.15 8.55
N LYS A 74 5.75 -6.39 8.16
CA LYS A 74 6.43 -7.61 8.57
C LYS A 74 6.68 -8.48 7.34
N GLY A 75 7.89 -9.00 7.17
CA GLY A 75 8.21 -9.87 6.03
C GLY A 75 9.70 -9.93 5.73
N ILE A 76 10.06 -10.65 4.66
CA ILE A 76 11.46 -10.89 4.27
C ILE A 76 12.23 -9.58 4.05
N LEU A 77 11.53 -8.54 3.56
CA LEU A 77 12.14 -7.24 3.23
C LEU A 77 11.83 -6.15 4.28
N GLN A 78 11.66 -6.53 5.55
CA GLN A 78 11.11 -5.67 6.60
C GLN A 78 11.72 -4.26 6.66
N SER A 79 13.04 -4.16 6.78
CA SER A 79 13.73 -2.88 6.93
C SER A 79 13.56 -1.95 5.71
N LYS A 80 13.50 -2.52 4.50
CA LYS A 80 13.36 -1.75 3.26
C LYS A 80 11.92 -1.33 3.02
N TYR A 81 10.97 -2.26 3.13
CA TYR A 81 9.58 -2.02 2.78
C TYR A 81 8.80 -1.27 3.85
N LYS A 82 9.14 -1.40 5.13
CA LYS A 82 8.56 -0.55 6.18
C LYS A 82 8.81 0.92 5.87
N ARG A 83 10.08 1.30 5.65
CA ARG A 83 10.48 2.66 5.31
C ARG A 83 9.82 3.16 4.01
N ARG A 84 9.77 2.31 2.98
CA ARG A 84 9.12 2.68 1.70
C ARG A 84 7.63 2.95 1.89
N ILE A 85 6.93 2.14 2.68
CA ILE A 85 5.52 2.36 2.98
C ILE A 85 5.35 3.67 3.76
N GLU A 86 6.21 3.96 4.74
CA GLU A 86 6.22 5.23 5.48
C GLU A 86 6.38 6.44 4.55
N GLU A 87 7.31 6.38 3.59
CA GLU A 87 7.56 7.44 2.60
C GLU A 87 6.35 7.65 1.66
N CYS A 88 5.64 6.58 1.30
CA CYS A 88 4.53 6.62 0.33
C CYS A 88 3.15 6.84 0.97
N ALA A 89 2.97 6.55 2.25
CA ALA A 89 1.69 6.65 2.96
C ALA A 89 1.03 8.04 2.88
N PRO A 90 1.73 9.20 2.84
CA PRO A 90 1.10 10.51 2.68
C PRO A 90 0.18 10.63 1.45
N ILE A 91 0.46 9.90 0.36
CA ILE A 91 -0.38 9.85 -0.85
C ILE A 91 -1.81 9.40 -0.52
N LEU A 92 -1.97 8.53 0.49
CA LEU A 92 -3.26 8.02 0.92
C LEU A 92 -4.13 9.09 1.61
N ILE A 93 -3.51 10.15 2.13
CA ILE A 93 -4.21 11.27 2.77
C ILE A 93 -4.53 12.39 1.76
N GLU A 94 -3.65 12.65 0.80
CA GLU A 94 -3.75 13.81 -0.09
C GLU A 94 -5.02 13.84 -0.94
N GLY A 95 -5.62 12.69 -1.25
CA GLY A 95 -6.89 12.65 -1.97
C GLY A 95 -8.15 12.82 -1.12
N LEU A 96 -8.03 12.93 0.20
CA LEU A 96 -9.16 13.25 1.09
C LEU A 96 -9.35 14.76 1.29
N LYS A 97 -8.37 15.59 0.89
CA LYS A 97 -8.41 17.05 1.05
C LYS A 97 -9.06 17.80 -0.12
N THR A 98 -9.44 17.09 -1.18
CA THR A 98 -9.97 17.66 -2.44
C THR A 98 -11.45 17.39 -2.66
N VAL A 99 -12.19 17.02 -1.61
CA VAL A 99 -13.66 16.95 -1.59
C VAL A 99 -14.21 18.04 -0.68
#